data_AF-A0A0C2NX14-F1
#
_entry.id   AF-A0A0C2NX14-F1
#
_cell.length_a   1.000
_cell.length_b   1.000
_cell.length_c   1.000
_cell.angle_alpha   90.00
_cell.angle_beta   90.00
_cell.angle_gamma   90.00
#
_symmetry.space_group_name_H-M   'P 1'
#
loop_
_entity.id
_entity.type
_entity.pdbx_description
1 polymer ?
#
loop_
_entity_poly.entity_id
_entity_poly.type
_entity_poly.pdbx_seq_one_letter_code
_entity_poly.pdbx_strand_id
1 'polypeptide(L)'
;MKAKAVKMAAVVAVGVSSLTGCMGQMATTGLVSKFNLEIVDNRYAREGMFLLLSPVYGLTGAVDLFIFNAIEFWTGTNPISGKSPAVVDMKTKNYIKVNGQLDPALTEVPLTSTRDIEKATLSQVDENTLKMEITYLDGQQKTLRGVKGTESVDFYLDDELITTVSNQELNDYITSAQI
;
A
#
# COMPACT_ATOMS: atom_id res chain seq x y z
N MET A 1 3.90 -12.26 41.45
CA MET A 1 2.62 -11.63 41.05
C MET A 1 2.75 -10.16 40.65
N LYS A 2 3.52 -9.32 41.38
CA LYS A 2 3.68 -7.88 41.07
C LYS A 2 4.22 -7.58 39.66
N ALA A 3 5.24 -8.30 39.20
CA ALA A 3 5.80 -8.07 37.86
C ALA A 3 4.84 -8.45 36.70
N LYS A 4 3.99 -9.48 36.86
CA LYS A 4 2.98 -9.85 35.85
C LYS A 4 1.87 -8.80 35.80
N ALA A 5 1.43 -8.30 36.96
CA ALA A 5 0.44 -7.22 37.02
C ALA A 5 0.96 -5.90 36.43
N VAL A 6 2.24 -5.56 36.66
CA VAL A 6 2.88 -4.38 36.06
C VAL A 6 3.04 -4.52 34.55
N LYS A 7 3.42 -5.70 34.04
CA LYS A 7 3.47 -5.96 32.59
C LYS A 7 2.08 -5.85 31.95
N MET A 8 1.05 -6.40 32.59
CA MET A 8 -0.33 -6.30 32.12
C MET A 8 -0.83 -4.85 32.12
N ALA A 9 -0.55 -4.10 33.18
CA ALA A 9 -0.90 -2.68 33.29
C ALA A 9 -0.16 -1.83 32.25
N ALA A 10 1.09 -2.15 31.92
CA ALA A 10 1.84 -1.47 30.86
C ALA A 10 1.25 -1.77 29.47
N VAL A 11 0.89 -3.02 29.18
CA VAL A 11 0.22 -3.39 27.91
C VAL A 11 -1.15 -2.69 27.80
N VAL A 12 -1.92 -2.66 28.89
CA VAL A 12 -3.22 -1.97 28.93
C VAL A 12 -3.03 -0.45 28.78
N ALA A 13 -2.06 0.16 29.46
CA ALA A 13 -1.80 1.61 29.37
C ALA A 13 -1.36 2.03 27.96
N VAL A 14 -0.48 1.25 27.32
CA VAL A 14 -0.09 1.47 25.92
C VAL A 14 -1.29 1.29 24.99
N GLY A 15 -2.11 0.26 25.21
CA GLY A 15 -3.35 0.02 24.46
C GLY A 15 -4.39 1.13 24.62
N VAL A 16 -4.52 1.72 25.82
CA VAL A 16 -5.48 2.81 26.07
C VAL A 16 -5.00 4.12 25.45
N SER A 17 -3.68 4.38 25.42
CA SER A 17 -3.11 5.54 24.70
C SER A 17 -3.17 5.44 23.18
N SER A 18 -3.37 4.25 22.61
CA SER A 18 -3.57 4.05 21.17
C SER A 18 -5.04 4.18 20.73
N LEU A 19 -5.98 4.33 21.68
CA LEU A 19 -7.41 4.53 21.38
C LEU A 19 -7.75 5.98 21.01
N THR A 20 -6.85 6.95 21.21
CA THR A 20 -7.04 8.32 20.73
C THR A 20 -6.48 8.46 19.31
N GLY A 21 -7.20 7.90 18.34
CA GLY A 21 -6.98 8.08 16.91
C GLY A 21 -5.96 7.12 16.30
N CYS A 22 -6.42 5.98 15.80
CA CYS A 22 -5.68 5.24 14.79
C CYS A 22 -5.59 6.12 13.53
N MET A 23 -4.38 6.41 13.06
CA MET A 23 -4.16 7.09 11.78
C MET A 23 -4.45 6.10 10.65
N GLY A 24 -5.66 6.15 10.09
CA GLY A 24 -6.15 5.24 9.05
C GLY A 24 -7.68 5.11 9.07
N GLN A 25 -8.27 4.47 8.07
CA GLN A 25 -9.72 4.43 7.92
C GLN A 25 -10.45 3.53 8.92
N MET A 26 -9.73 2.58 9.57
CA MET A 26 -10.34 1.62 10.50
C MET A 26 -11.52 0.85 9.88
N ALA A 27 -11.36 0.46 8.62
CA ALA A 27 -12.45 -0.02 7.77
C ALA A 27 -13.15 -1.27 8.35
N THR A 28 -12.39 -2.24 8.89
CA THR A 28 -12.95 -3.49 9.42
C THR A 28 -13.75 -3.24 10.69
N THR A 29 -13.21 -2.43 11.59
CA THR A 29 -13.88 -1.99 12.83
C THR A 29 -15.10 -1.14 12.51
N GLY A 30 -15.04 -0.34 11.43
CA GLY A 30 -16.18 0.37 10.88
C GLY A 30 -17.30 -0.56 10.42
N LEU A 31 -16.99 -1.70 9.81
CA LEU A 31 -17.98 -2.72 9.43
C LEU A 31 -18.67 -3.34 10.65
N VAL A 32 -17.90 -3.70 11.69
CA VAL A 32 -18.46 -4.20 12.96
C VAL A 32 -19.36 -3.13 13.61
N SER A 33 -18.95 -1.86 13.55
CA SER A 33 -19.74 -0.72 14.03
C SER A 33 -21.06 -0.58 13.30
N LYS A 34 -21.03 -0.67 11.96
CA LYS A 34 -22.22 -0.64 11.13
C LYS A 34 -23.19 -1.78 11.49
N PHE A 35 -22.68 -3.00 11.58
CA PHE A 35 -23.48 -4.15 11.99
C PHE A 35 -24.16 -3.94 13.35
N ASN A 36 -23.42 -3.47 14.35
CA ASN A 36 -23.95 -3.19 15.69
C ASN A 36 -25.05 -2.10 15.67
N LEU A 37 -24.90 -1.07 14.82
CA LEU A 37 -25.92 -0.01 14.69
C LEU A 37 -27.18 -0.47 13.95
N GLU A 38 -27.05 -1.40 13.01
CA GLU A 38 -28.15 -1.89 12.16
C GLU A 38 -28.96 -3.02 12.81
N ILE A 39 -28.36 -3.82 13.69
CA ILE A 39 -29.02 -5.01 14.25
C ILE A 39 -30.19 -4.68 15.18
N VAL A 40 -30.12 -3.57 15.91
CA VAL A 40 -31.16 -3.15 16.87
C VAL A 40 -31.38 -1.63 16.81
N ASP A 41 -32.64 -1.22 16.96
CA ASP A 41 -33.11 0.17 16.85
C ASP A 41 -33.23 0.90 18.21
N ASN A 42 -32.68 0.32 19.28
CA ASN A 42 -32.68 0.90 20.62
C ASN A 42 -31.27 1.27 21.09
N ARG A 43 -31.10 2.49 21.61
CA ARG A 43 -29.79 3.01 22.07
C ARG A 43 -29.11 2.12 23.13
N TYR A 44 -29.88 1.58 24.07
CA TYR A 44 -29.36 0.76 25.17
C TYR A 44 -29.09 -0.66 24.70
N ALA A 45 -29.90 -1.18 23.77
CA ALA A 45 -29.63 -2.46 23.13
C ALA A 45 -28.36 -2.42 22.27
N ARG A 46 -28.10 -1.32 21.56
CA ARG A 46 -26.83 -1.09 20.83
C ARG A 46 -25.62 -1.08 21.77
N GLU A 47 -25.75 -0.44 22.93
CA GLU A 47 -24.70 -0.48 23.95
C GLU A 47 -24.50 -1.90 24.50
N GLY A 48 -25.59 -2.63 24.77
CA GLY A 48 -25.52 -4.04 25.17
C GLY A 48 -24.83 -4.90 24.11
N MET A 49 -25.13 -4.69 22.84
CA MET A 49 -24.49 -5.39 21.73
C MET A 49 -23.02 -4.96 21.55
N PHE A 50 -22.68 -3.69 21.78
CA PHE A 50 -21.29 -3.24 21.83
C PHE A 50 -20.49 -3.98 22.90
N LEU A 51 -21.03 -4.10 24.11
CA LEU A 51 -20.39 -4.83 25.21
C LEU A 51 -20.21 -6.32 24.88
N LEU A 52 -21.23 -6.95 24.29
CA LEU A 52 -21.17 -8.34 23.85
C LEU A 52 -20.15 -8.57 22.71
N LEU A 53 -20.06 -7.64 21.75
CA LEU A 53 -19.10 -7.68 20.65
C LEU A 53 -17.74 -7.09 21.03
N SER A 54 -17.53 -6.62 22.26
CA SER A 54 -16.28 -5.95 22.66
C SER A 54 -15.00 -6.75 22.33
N PRO A 55 -14.96 -8.11 22.40
CA PRO A 55 -13.80 -8.86 21.95
C PRO A 55 -13.57 -8.76 20.43
N VAL A 56 -14.65 -8.72 19.63
CA VAL A 56 -14.59 -8.56 18.18
C VAL A 56 -14.08 -7.17 17.82
N TYR A 57 -14.59 -6.12 18.47
CA TYR A 57 -14.08 -4.75 18.30
C TYR A 57 -12.59 -4.63 18.63
N GLY A 58 -12.15 -5.28 19.72
CA GLY A 58 -10.72 -5.30 20.08
C GLY A 58 -9.86 -5.98 19.02
N LEU A 59 -10.33 -7.12 18.49
CA LEU A 59 -9.63 -7.86 17.44
C LEU A 59 -9.57 -7.07 16.13
N THR A 60 -10.71 -6.57 15.63
CA THR A 60 -10.75 -5.81 14.38
C THR A 60 -9.99 -4.51 14.48
N GLY A 61 -10.03 -3.86 15.65
CA GLY A 61 -9.24 -2.64 15.90
C GLY A 61 -7.74 -2.91 15.82
N ALA A 62 -7.27 -4.01 16.39
CA ALA A 62 -5.87 -4.41 16.28
C ALA A 62 -5.47 -4.76 14.84
N VAL A 63 -6.33 -5.49 14.12
CA VAL A 63 -6.08 -5.86 12.71
C VAL A 63 -6.04 -4.62 11.82
N ASP A 64 -6.98 -3.69 11.96
CA ASP A 64 -6.94 -2.43 11.23
C ASP A 64 -5.65 -1.65 11.55
N LEU A 65 -5.29 -1.53 12.84
CA LEU A 65 -4.11 -0.78 13.26
C LEU A 65 -2.81 -1.35 12.68
N PHE A 66 -2.60 -2.67 12.77
CA PHE A 66 -1.32 -3.28 12.42
C PHE A 66 -1.23 -3.76 10.97
N ILE A 67 -2.35 -4.00 10.30
CA ILE A 67 -2.37 -4.62 8.97
C ILE A 67 -2.99 -3.68 7.96
N PHE A 68 -4.30 -3.42 8.03
CA PHE A 68 -5.00 -2.75 6.93
C PHE A 68 -4.67 -1.26 6.82
N ASN A 69 -4.50 -0.54 7.94
CA ASN A 69 -4.05 0.85 7.91
C ASN A 69 -2.57 0.97 7.53
N ALA A 70 -1.75 -0.05 7.81
CA ALA A 70 -0.37 -0.08 7.33
C ALA A 70 -0.32 -0.24 5.81
N ILE A 71 -1.14 -1.13 5.25
CA ILE A 71 -1.31 -1.25 3.79
C ILE A 71 -1.86 0.06 3.20
N GLU A 72 -2.87 0.66 3.83
CA GLU A 72 -3.43 1.96 3.42
C GLU A 72 -2.35 3.05 3.35
N PHE A 73 -1.50 3.16 4.38
CA PHE A 73 -0.41 4.14 4.43
C PHE A 73 0.53 3.99 3.22
N TRP A 74 0.99 2.78 2.93
CA TRP A 74 1.97 2.55 1.87
C TRP A 74 1.37 2.62 0.46
N THR A 75 0.14 2.15 0.29
CA THR A 75 -0.50 2.05 -1.04
C THR A 75 -1.30 3.32 -1.40
N GLY A 76 -1.75 4.10 -0.40
CA GLY A 76 -2.67 5.21 -0.59
C GLY A 76 -4.15 4.79 -0.63
N THR A 77 -4.45 3.50 -0.51
CA THR A 77 -5.81 2.95 -0.62
C THR A 77 -6.04 1.91 0.46
N ASN A 78 -7.15 1.99 1.19
CA ASN A 78 -7.45 0.97 2.18
C ASN A 78 -7.94 -0.32 1.50
N PRO A 79 -7.35 -1.49 1.78
CA PRO A 79 -7.66 -2.74 1.08
C PRO A 79 -9.04 -3.31 1.42
N ILE A 80 -9.66 -2.87 2.51
CA ILE A 80 -10.99 -3.34 2.94
C ILE A 80 -12.10 -2.45 2.41
N SER A 81 -11.91 -1.12 2.45
CA SER A 81 -12.93 -0.18 2.00
C SER A 81 -12.80 0.19 0.52
N GLY A 82 -11.62 0.00 -0.08
CA GLY A 82 -11.28 0.47 -1.43
C GLY A 82 -11.19 1.99 -1.56
N LYS A 83 -11.23 2.75 -0.45
CA LYS A 83 -11.23 4.22 -0.49
C LYS A 83 -9.81 4.79 -0.50
N SER A 84 -9.65 5.83 -1.31
CA SER A 84 -8.45 6.64 -1.45
C SER A 84 -8.83 8.13 -1.43
N PRO A 85 -7.91 9.05 -1.09
CA PRO A 85 -6.54 8.79 -0.63
C PRO A 85 -6.50 8.23 0.80
N ALA A 86 -5.33 7.77 1.24
CA ALA A 86 -5.11 7.36 2.62
C ALA A 86 -5.44 8.53 3.57
N VAL A 87 -5.89 8.21 4.79
CA VAL A 87 -6.29 9.25 5.76
C VAL A 87 -5.15 10.22 6.06
N VAL A 88 -3.91 9.73 6.06
CA VAL A 88 -2.71 10.55 6.30
C VAL A 88 -2.39 11.54 5.18
N ASP A 89 -2.91 11.31 3.97
CA ASP A 89 -2.72 12.16 2.80
C ASP A 89 -3.85 13.20 2.65
N MET A 90 -4.87 13.16 3.53
CA MET A 90 -5.99 14.10 3.49
C MET A 90 -5.55 15.52 3.83
N LYS A 91 -5.90 16.48 2.96
CA LYS A 91 -5.58 17.89 3.17
C LYS A 91 -6.32 18.45 4.39
N THR A 92 -5.56 18.86 5.40
CA THR A 92 -6.09 19.51 6.61
C THR A 92 -5.20 20.69 7.03
N LYS A 93 -5.64 21.42 8.06
CA LYS A 93 -4.85 22.51 8.65
C LYS A 93 -3.64 21.94 9.39
N ASN A 94 -2.45 22.12 8.81
CA ASN A 94 -1.20 21.68 9.41
C ASN A 94 -0.59 22.80 10.28
N TYR A 95 -0.37 22.53 11.56
CA TYR A 95 0.28 23.46 12.49
C TYR A 95 1.80 23.52 12.32
N ILE A 96 2.41 22.41 11.91
CA ILE A 96 3.84 22.29 11.63
C ILE A 96 3.99 21.90 10.17
N LYS A 97 4.73 22.70 9.39
CA LYS A 97 4.95 22.48 7.96
C LYS A 97 6.38 21.99 7.72
N VAL A 98 6.52 20.70 7.47
CA VAL A 98 7.83 20.04 7.31
C VAL A 98 8.23 19.88 5.85
N ASN A 99 7.28 19.69 4.93
CA ASN A 99 7.58 19.39 3.52
C ASN A 99 8.46 20.45 2.81
N GLY A 100 8.39 21.72 3.22
CA GLY A 100 9.26 22.77 2.66
C GLY A 100 10.73 22.66 3.08
N GLN A 101 11.06 21.76 4.01
CA GLN A 101 12.40 21.51 4.54
C GLN A 101 12.93 20.12 4.16
N LEU A 102 12.13 19.31 3.46
CA LEU A 102 12.47 17.96 3.03
C LEU A 102 12.87 17.97 1.55
N ASP A 103 13.68 16.98 1.18
CA ASP A 103 13.86 16.65 -0.24
C ASP A 103 12.49 16.29 -0.86
N PRO A 104 12.13 16.81 -2.05
CA PRO A 104 10.87 16.48 -2.73
C PRO A 104 10.62 14.98 -2.88
N ALA A 105 11.66 14.15 -2.98
CA ALA A 105 11.52 12.70 -3.06
C ALA A 105 10.96 12.06 -1.77
N LEU A 106 11.00 12.78 -0.63
CA LEU A 106 10.54 12.32 0.68
C LEU A 106 9.15 12.86 1.06
N THR A 107 8.48 13.58 0.15
CA THR A 107 7.15 14.13 0.43
C THR A 107 6.01 13.21 -0.02
N GLU A 108 6.33 12.11 -0.70
CA GLU A 108 5.40 11.13 -1.23
C GLU A 108 5.89 9.71 -0.89
N VAL A 109 4.99 8.73 -0.89
CA VAL A 109 5.37 7.32 -0.68
C VAL A 109 6.10 6.77 -1.91
N PRO A 110 7.19 6.00 -1.76
CA PRO A 110 8.00 5.50 -2.88
C PRO A 110 7.27 4.49 -3.78
N LEU A 111 6.10 4.00 -3.37
CA LEU A 111 5.25 3.10 -4.16
C LEU A 111 4.33 3.85 -5.16
N THR A 112 4.37 5.19 -5.18
CA THR A 112 3.58 6.01 -6.12
C THR A 112 3.97 5.78 -7.58
N SER A 113 5.23 5.45 -7.88
CA SER A 113 5.73 5.26 -9.26
C SER A 113 5.17 4.03 -9.98
N THR A 114 4.46 3.15 -9.26
CA THR A 114 3.76 1.98 -9.83
C THR A 114 2.24 2.12 -9.84
N ARG A 115 1.69 3.25 -9.36
CA ARG A 115 0.24 3.43 -9.21
C ARG A 115 -0.54 3.32 -10.52
N ASP A 116 0.08 3.60 -11.66
CA ASP A 116 -0.63 3.55 -12.94
C ASP A 116 -0.58 2.16 -13.58
N ILE A 117 0.23 1.21 -13.09
CA ILE A 117 0.37 -0.12 -13.70
C ILE A 117 -0.52 -1.13 -12.96
N GLU A 118 -1.55 -1.63 -13.64
CA GLU A 118 -2.41 -2.71 -13.15
C GLU A 118 -1.66 -4.06 -13.15
N LYS A 119 -0.97 -4.35 -14.25
CA LYS A 119 -0.32 -5.65 -14.48
C LYS A 119 0.85 -5.52 -15.43
N ALA A 120 1.95 -6.21 -15.16
CA ALA A 120 3.05 -6.40 -16.11
C ALA A 120 3.31 -7.90 -16.32
N THR A 121 3.29 -8.37 -17.57
CA THR A 121 3.56 -9.76 -17.92
C THR A 121 4.73 -9.86 -18.87
N LEU A 122 5.77 -10.61 -18.46
CA LEU A 122 6.91 -10.92 -19.30
C LEU A 122 6.69 -12.25 -20.01
N SER A 123 6.95 -12.27 -21.32
CA SER A 123 6.85 -13.45 -22.17
C SER A 123 8.04 -13.50 -23.12
N GLN A 124 8.54 -14.70 -23.38
CA GLN A 124 9.51 -14.91 -24.45
C GLN A 124 8.74 -15.26 -25.73
N VAL A 125 8.85 -14.41 -26.74
CA VAL A 125 8.13 -14.59 -28.01
C VAL A 125 8.88 -15.59 -28.89
N ASP A 126 10.21 -15.52 -28.88
CA ASP A 126 11.12 -16.42 -29.59
C ASP A 126 12.51 -16.42 -28.91
N GLU A 127 13.48 -17.14 -29.47
CA GLU A 127 14.84 -17.27 -28.91
C GLU A 127 15.57 -15.92 -28.71
N ASN A 128 15.22 -14.90 -29.49
CA ASN A 128 15.88 -13.59 -29.48
C ASN A 128 14.97 -12.47 -28.94
N THR A 129 13.69 -12.72 -28.72
CA THR A 129 12.71 -11.67 -28.40
C THR A 129 12.06 -11.88 -27.04
N LEU A 130 12.25 -10.91 -26.14
CA LEU A 130 11.49 -10.78 -24.89
C LEU A 130 10.46 -9.66 -25.03
N LYS A 131 9.23 -9.94 -24.62
CA LYS A 131 8.12 -8.98 -24.65
C LYS A 131 7.52 -8.83 -23.25
N MET A 132 7.46 -7.59 -22.78
CA MET A 132 6.76 -7.19 -21.56
C MET A 132 5.50 -6.43 -21.95
N GLU A 133 4.35 -6.94 -21.55
CA GLU A 133 3.06 -6.28 -21.70
C GLU A 133 2.70 -5.58 -20.40
N ILE A 134 2.48 -4.27 -20.47
CA ILE A 134 2.14 -3.41 -19.34
C ILE A 134 0.69 -2.98 -19.53
N THR A 135 -0.18 -3.38 -18.62
CA THR A 135 -1.56 -2.91 -18.53
C THR A 135 -1.64 -1.85 -17.45
N TYR A 136 -2.16 -0.68 -17.79
CA TYR A 136 -2.34 0.44 -16.88
C TYR A 136 -3.75 0.45 -16.28
N LEU A 137 -3.93 1.11 -15.13
CA LEU A 137 -5.22 1.18 -14.41
C LEU A 137 -6.33 1.86 -15.23
N ASP A 138 -5.99 2.70 -16.21
CA ASP A 138 -6.95 3.34 -17.12
C ASP A 138 -7.34 2.45 -18.32
N GLY A 139 -6.81 1.22 -18.36
CA GLY A 139 -7.01 0.25 -19.43
C GLY A 139 -6.06 0.42 -20.62
N GLN A 140 -5.17 1.43 -20.61
CA GLN A 140 -4.13 1.52 -21.63
C GLN A 140 -3.20 0.31 -21.53
N GLN A 141 -2.73 -0.17 -22.68
CA GLN A 141 -1.73 -1.22 -22.75
C GLN A 141 -0.53 -0.71 -23.53
N LYS A 142 0.67 -0.99 -23.01
CA LYS A 142 1.92 -0.76 -23.72
C LYS A 142 2.72 -2.05 -23.82
N THR A 143 3.41 -2.18 -24.94
CA THR A 143 4.32 -3.30 -25.18
C THR A 143 5.75 -2.81 -25.20
N LEU A 144 6.56 -3.27 -24.26
CA LEU A 144 8.01 -3.15 -24.33
C LEU A 144 8.60 -4.45 -24.90
N ARG A 145 9.40 -4.37 -25.97
CA ARG A 145 10.02 -5.53 -26.60
C ARG A 145 11.53 -5.34 -26.69
N GLY A 146 12.30 -6.30 -26.19
CA GLY A 146 13.75 -6.39 -26.41
C GLY A 146 14.05 -7.45 -27.47
N VAL A 147 14.74 -7.08 -28.55
CA VAL A 147 15.15 -7.99 -29.63
C VAL A 147 16.67 -8.09 -29.62
N LYS A 148 17.19 -9.29 -29.40
CA LYS A 148 18.62 -9.59 -29.38
C LYS A 148 19.17 -9.63 -30.80
N GLY A 149 20.12 -8.73 -31.09
CA GLY A 149 20.97 -8.77 -32.27
C GLY A 149 22.31 -9.47 -32.01
N THR A 150 23.27 -9.30 -32.93
CA THR A 150 24.58 -9.95 -32.82
C THR A 150 25.42 -9.36 -31.67
N GLU A 151 25.47 -8.04 -31.54
CA GLU A 151 26.30 -7.32 -30.57
C GLU A 151 25.51 -6.35 -29.67
N SER A 152 24.19 -6.25 -29.87
CA SER A 152 23.31 -5.32 -29.19
C SER A 152 21.93 -5.91 -28.95
N VAL A 153 21.13 -5.23 -28.12
CA VAL A 153 19.70 -5.46 -27.93
C VAL A 153 18.96 -4.18 -28.31
N ASP A 154 17.99 -4.32 -29.21
CA ASP A 154 17.09 -3.23 -29.61
C ASP A 154 15.84 -3.25 -28.72
N PHE A 155 15.53 -2.12 -28.12
CA PHE A 155 14.34 -1.94 -27.27
C PHE A 155 13.29 -1.12 -28.01
N TYR A 156 12.10 -1.70 -28.13
CA TYR A 156 10.94 -1.11 -28.76
C TYR A 156 9.85 -0.82 -27.74
N LEU A 157 9.17 0.30 -27.86
CA LEU A 157 7.92 0.62 -27.14
C LEU A 157 6.82 0.79 -28.19
N ASP A 158 5.77 -0.02 -28.11
CA ASP A 158 4.65 -0.01 -29.06
C ASP A 158 5.12 -0.06 -30.53
N ASP A 159 6.07 -0.97 -30.80
CA ASP A 159 6.72 -1.18 -32.09
C ASP A 159 7.65 -0.06 -32.59
N GLU A 160 7.80 1.04 -31.84
CA GLU A 160 8.76 2.10 -32.13
C GLU A 160 10.11 1.84 -31.46
N LEU A 161 11.22 1.92 -32.21
CA LEU A 161 12.56 1.76 -31.66
C LEU A 161 12.88 2.93 -30.73
N ILE A 162 13.10 2.64 -29.44
CA ILE A 162 13.43 3.65 -28.44
C ILE A 162 14.93 3.78 -28.25
N THR A 163 15.63 2.65 -28.18
CA THR A 163 17.08 2.63 -27.98
C THR A 163 17.70 1.29 -28.38
N THR A 164 18.99 1.32 -28.68
CA THR A 164 19.83 0.15 -28.90
C THR A 164 20.93 0.17 -27.86
N VAL A 165 21.08 -0.93 -27.13
CA VAL A 165 22.10 -1.06 -26.06
C VAL A 165 23.07 -2.15 -26.44
N SER A 166 24.38 -1.88 -26.32
CA SER A 166 25.40 -2.89 -26.62
C SER A 166 25.42 -4.01 -25.58
N ASN A 167 25.84 -5.20 -25.99
CA ASN A 167 26.03 -6.32 -25.06
C ASN A 167 27.06 -5.99 -23.97
N GLN A 168 28.04 -5.14 -24.27
CA GLN A 168 29.03 -4.68 -23.29
C GLN A 168 28.37 -3.83 -22.20
N GLU A 169 27.59 -2.81 -22.57
CA GLU A 169 26.89 -1.97 -21.59
C GLU A 169 25.91 -2.77 -20.72
N LEU A 170 25.24 -3.77 -21.29
CA LEU A 170 24.38 -4.68 -20.52
C LEU A 170 25.17 -5.51 -19.51
N ASN A 171 26.34 -6.03 -19.89
CA ASN A 171 27.21 -6.78 -18.98
C ASN A 171 27.80 -5.90 -17.87
N ASP A 172 28.19 -4.67 -18.21
CA ASP A 172 28.70 -3.69 -17.25
C ASP A 172 27.60 -3.33 -16.22
N TYR A 173 26.36 -3.13 -16.68
CA TYR A 173 25.21 -2.92 -15.80
C TYR A 173 24.97 -4.10 -14.84
N ILE A 174 24.91 -5.33 -15.37
CA ILE A 174 24.72 -6.55 -14.54
C ILE A 174 25.81 -6.64 -13.46
N THR A 175 27.05 -6.37 -13.82
CA THR A 175 28.20 -6.40 -12.89
C THR A 175 28.03 -5.35 -11.79
N SER A 176 27.61 -4.13 -12.13
CA SER A 176 27.38 -3.05 -11.15
C SER A 176 26.16 -3.27 -10.26
N ALA A 177 25.16 -4.04 -10.72
CA ALA A 177 23.93 -4.31 -9.96
C ALA A 177 24.07 -5.48 -8.96
N GLN A 178 25.16 -6.24 -9.01
CA GLN A 178 25.46 -7.37 -8.13
C GLN A 178 26.24 -7.00 -6.85
N ILE A 179 26.21 -5.74 -6.43
CA ILE A 179 26.81 -5.29 -5.16
C ILE A 179 25.98 -5.78 -3.97
#